data_AF-A0A366XP55-F1
#
_entry.id   AF-A0A366XP55-F1
#
_cell.length_a   1.000
_cell.length_b   1.000
_cell.length_c   1.000
_cell.angle_alpha   90.00
_cell.angle_beta   90.00
_cell.angle_gamma   90.00
#
_symmetry.space_group_name_H-M   'P 1'
#
loop_
_entity.id
_entity.type
_entity.pdbx_description
1 polymer ?
#
loop_
_entity_poly.entity_id
_entity_poly.type
_entity_poly.pdbx_seq_one_letter_code
_entity_poly.pdbx_strand_id
1 'polypeptide(L)' 'MGNSVHDKESQLNYIHNRMDMLVKVLDTIDAESAGVSEIDRIIEMLDDIELKCQQFRKDWE' A
#
# COMPACT_ATOMS: atom_id res chain seq x y z
N MET A 1 -17.76 6.40 -17.29
CA MET A 1 -16.62 5.57 -16.87
C MET A 1 -16.12 6.13 -15.55
N GLY A 2 -16.08 5.32 -14.48
CA GLY A 2 -15.42 5.68 -13.22
C GLY A 2 -16.33 5.94 -12.01
N ASN A 3 -17.13 4.94 -11.57
CA ASN A 3 -17.84 4.99 -10.29
C ASN A 3 -17.40 3.86 -9.32
N SER A 4 -16.23 3.25 -9.55
CA SER A 4 -15.90 1.91 -9.04
C SER A 4 -14.90 1.85 -7.87
N VAL A 5 -14.71 2.93 -7.10
CA VAL A 5 -13.85 2.89 -5.89
C VAL A 5 -14.51 3.57 -4.68
N HIS A 6 -15.84 3.52 -4.60
CA HIS A 6 -16.57 4.05 -3.43
C HIS A 6 -17.20 2.95 -2.57
N ASP A 7 -17.28 1.72 -3.06
CA ASP A 7 -17.74 0.62 -2.23
C ASP A 7 -16.61 0.10 -1.33
N LYS A 8 -16.96 -0.16 -0.07
CA LYS A 8 -16.04 -0.59 0.98
C LYS A 8 -15.26 -1.86 0.62
N GLU A 9 -15.88 -2.79 -0.09
CA GLU A 9 -15.25 -4.05 -0.51
C GLU A 9 -14.12 -3.79 -1.52
N SER A 10 -14.38 -3.02 -2.58
CA SER A 10 -13.36 -2.63 -3.56
C SER A 10 -12.22 -1.83 -2.93
N GLN A 11 -12.53 -0.98 -1.95
CA GLN A 11 -11.53 -0.21 -1.20
C GLN A 11 -10.64 -1.11 -0.32
N LEU A 12 -11.21 -2.08 0.38
CA LEU A 12 -10.45 -3.08 1.13
C LEU A 12 -9.58 -3.94 0.20
N ASN A 13 -10.14 -4.40 -0.92
CA ASN A 13 -9.40 -5.15 -1.94
C ASN A 13 -8.24 -4.33 -2.51
N TYR A 14 -8.41 -3.04 -2.71
CA TYR A 14 -7.32 -2.15 -3.12
C TYR A 14 -6.18 -2.13 -2.09
N ILE A 15 -6.49 -1.95 -0.80
CA ILE A 15 -5.45 -1.95 0.26
C ILE A 15 -4.72 -3.30 0.31
N HIS A 16 -5.45 -4.42 0.24
CA HIS A 16 -4.86 -5.75 0.17
C HIS A 16 -3.89 -5.88 -1.00
N ASN A 17 -4.29 -5.48 -2.21
CA ASN A 17 -3.42 -5.53 -3.38
C ASN A 17 -2.17 -4.65 -3.22
N ARG A 18 -2.27 -3.49 -2.55
CA ARG A 18 -1.10 -2.63 -2.26
C ARG A 18 -0.15 -3.29 -1.27
N MET A 19 -0.66 -3.95 -0.23
CA MET A 19 0.14 -4.73 0.71
C MET A 19 0.85 -5.90 0.04
N ASP A 20 0.17 -6.64 -0.85
CA ASP A 20 0.79 -7.73 -1.61
C ASP A 20 1.92 -7.22 -2.52
N MET A 21 1.77 -6.02 -3.09
CA MET A 21 2.85 -5.39 -3.85
C MET A 21 4.03 -4.98 -2.96
N LEU A 22 3.78 -4.48 -1.74
CA LEU A 22 4.83 -4.20 -0.78
C LEU A 22 5.61 -5.46 -0.43
N VAL A 23 4.93 -6.57 -0.14
CA VAL A 23 5.57 -7.86 0.14
C VAL A 23 6.44 -8.32 -1.03
N LYS A 24 5.95 -8.20 -2.27
CA LYS A 24 6.76 -8.53 -3.46
C LYS A 24 7.99 -7.65 -3.60
N VAL A 25 7.91 -6.37 -3.22
CA VAL A 25 9.09 -5.50 -3.20
C VAL A 25 10.08 -5.95 -2.13
N LEU A 26 9.60 -6.32 -0.94
CA LEU A 26 10.45 -6.89 0.11
C LEU A 26 11.19 -8.14 -0.36
N ASP A 27 10.50 -9.04 -1.08
CA ASP A 27 11.10 -10.26 -1.61
C ASP A 27 12.20 -10.00 -2.66
N THR A 28 12.19 -8.82 -3.29
CA THR A 28 13.24 -8.43 -4.26
C THR A 28 14.45 -7.77 -3.63
N ILE A 29 14.41 -7.45 -2.34
CA ILE A 29 15.52 -6.82 -1.63
C ILE A 29 16.51 -7.91 -1.20
N ASP A 30 17.75 -7.79 -1.66
CA ASP A 30 18.83 -8.65 -1.20
C ASP A 30 19.25 -8.24 0.22
N ALA A 31 19.08 -9.14 1.18
CA ALA A 31 19.36 -8.90 2.58
C ALA A 31 20.85 -8.61 2.87
N GLU A 32 21.77 -9.06 2.00
CA GLU A 32 23.20 -8.81 2.17
C GLU A 32 23.61 -7.40 1.71
N SER A 33 22.87 -6.82 0.75
CA SER A 33 23.15 -5.49 0.20
C SER A 33 22.17 -4.40 0.64
N ALA A 34 21.06 -4.77 1.30
CA ALA A 34 20.00 -3.86 1.69
C ALA A 34 20.54 -2.69 2.53
N GLY A 35 20.31 -1.47 2.04
CA GLY A 35 20.72 -0.25 2.70
C GLY A 35 19.57 0.62 3.20
N VAL A 36 19.92 1.83 3.63
CA VAL A 36 18.95 2.86 4.07
C VAL A 36 17.96 3.21 2.95
N SER A 37 18.39 3.22 1.69
CA SER A 37 17.53 3.51 0.55
C SER A 37 16.37 2.53 0.39
N GLU A 38 16.56 1.27 0.77
CA GLU A 38 15.53 0.23 0.66
C GLU A 38 14.53 0.39 1.79
N ILE A 39 15.01 0.77 2.98
CA ILE A 39 14.20 1.14 4.13
C ILE A 39 13.34 2.37 3.80
N ASP A 40 13.94 3.42 3.23
CA ASP A 40 13.23 4.64 2.83
C ASP A 40 12.10 4.32 1.82
N ARG A 41 12.38 3.45 0.85
CA ARG A 41 11.38 2.99 -0.12
C ARG A 41 10.23 2.22 0.54
N ILE A 42 10.52 1.35 1.51
CA ILE A 42 9.50 0.60 2.25
C ILE A 42 8.62 1.57 3.06
N ILE A 43 9.23 2.55 3.71
CA ILE A 43 8.53 3.57 4.49
C ILE A 43 7.59 4.38 3.59
N GLU A 44 8.07 4.85 2.44
CA GLU A 44 7.24 5.60 1.48
C GLU A 44 6.03 4.77 1.02
N MET A 45 6.23 3.49 0.72
CA MET A 45 5.14 2.59 0.33
C MET A 45 4.13 2.35 1.47
N LEU A 46 4.58 2.31 2.72
CA LEU A 46 3.72 2.18 3.89
C LEU A 46 2.91 3.46 4.12
N ASP A 47 3.54 4.63 4.00
CA ASP A 47 2.87 5.94 4.13
C ASP A 47 1.77 6.11 3.08
N ASP A 48 2.04 5.69 1.83
CA ASP A 48 1.04 5.66 0.76
C ASP A 48 -0.17 4.77 1.10
N ILE A 49 0.09 3.59 1.68
CA ILE A 49 -0.97 2.66 2.11
C ILE A 49 -1.76 3.29 3.26
N GLU A 50 -1.09 3.89 4.23
CA GLU A 50 -1.74 4.58 5.35
C GLU A 50 -2.65 5.71 4.84
N LEU A 51 -2.13 6.57 3.96
CA LEU A 51 -2.90 7.67 3.39
C LEU A 51 -4.17 7.16 2.70
N LYS A 52 -4.10 6.03 1.98
CA LYS A 52 -5.25 5.40 1.35
C LYS A 52 -6.24 4.84 2.36
N CYS A 53 -5.78 4.19 3.42
CA CYS A 53 -6.64 3.75 4.52
C CYS A 53 -7.37 4.93 5.19
N GLN A 54 -6.67 6.04 5.42
CA GLN A 54 -7.26 7.24 6.00
C GLN A 54 -8.30 7.89 5.07
N GLN A 55 -8.06 7.87 3.75
CA GLN A 55 -9.03 8.34 2.74
C GLN A 55 -10.28 7.47 2.73
N PHE A 56 -10.13 6.15 2.60
CA PHE A 56 -11.28 5.23 2.56
C PHE A 56 -12.08 5.19 3.84
N ARG A 57 -11.43 5.36 5.00
CA ARG A 57 -12.14 5.45 6.28
C ARG A 57 -13.14 6.61 6.30
N LYS A 58 -12.81 7.76 5.68
CA LYS A 58 -13.74 8.90 5.57
C LYS A 58 -14.93 8.61 4.66
N ASP A 59 -14.80 7.70 3.71
CA ASP A 59 -15.90 7.27 2.84
C ASP A 59 -16.84 6.29 3.56
N TRP A 60 -16.43 5.73 4.70
CA TRP A 60 -17.22 4.78 5.50
C TRP A 60 -17.92 5.42 6.71
N GLU A 61 -17.61 6.68 6.99
CA GLU A 61 -18.25 7.51 8.04
C GLU A 61 -19.52 8.18 7.49
#